data_AF-A0A521CI75-F1
#
_entry.id   AF-A0A521CI75-F1
#
_cell.length_a   1.000
_cell.length_b   1.000
_cell.length_c   1.000
_cell.angle_alpha   90.00
_cell.angle_beta   90.00
_cell.angle_gamma   90.00
#
_symmetry.space_group_name_H-M   'P 1'
#
loop_
_entity.id
_entity.type
_entity.pdbx_description
1 polymer ?
#
loop_
_entity_poly.entity_id
_entity_poly.type
_entity_poly.pdbx_seq_one_letter_code
_entity_poly.pdbx_strand_id
1 'polypeptide(L)'
;MLRAKQIRREIGMFTIPVRIKGYIQELEMGGKPLDFHKRFKDELEDIEDRNSVLQRLAKLNPKLVGGIVDVEKGVIYRVGGYWRRVASYILIPATAAMGLVAIYFLSSKLGKNFNNFALKGDFFNVYLIPYLLTIVGVTGHIIKEATAFSLINSSQGFQIVLGRLMLWIHVREFKFMFSVLTAIVAFYIFVLWDYSNWEQGNLASKGEYQIDYLTAILLGYSVDSFFEPLWKRFSVNVSKQTQEIRKTLSEKILSEK
;
A
#
# COMPACT_ATOMS: atom_id res chain seq x y z
N MET A 1 -15.70 -7.99 -41.46
CA MET A 1 -15.36 -7.36 -40.16
C MET A 1 -14.19 -8.03 -39.43
N LEU A 2 -14.07 -9.36 -39.39
CA LEU A 2 -13.00 -10.07 -38.68
C LEU A 2 -11.56 -9.62 -39.03
N ARG A 3 -11.25 -9.44 -40.33
CA ARG A 3 -9.93 -8.95 -40.77
C ARG A 3 -9.56 -7.56 -40.22
N ALA A 4 -10.52 -6.64 -40.19
CA ALA A 4 -10.27 -5.27 -39.69
C ALA A 4 -9.99 -5.26 -38.18
N LYS A 5 -10.62 -6.17 -37.44
CA LYS A 5 -10.40 -6.36 -36.01
C LYS A 5 -9.01 -6.95 -35.72
N GLN A 6 -8.62 -7.96 -36.50
CA GLN A 6 -7.29 -8.56 -36.41
C GLN A 6 -6.17 -7.56 -36.72
N ILE A 7 -6.33 -6.77 -37.80
CA ILE A 7 -5.35 -5.71 -38.14
C ILE A 7 -5.26 -4.67 -37.02
N ARG A 8 -6.39 -4.22 -36.45
CA ARG A 8 -6.38 -3.29 -35.30
C ARG A 8 -5.64 -3.85 -34.10
N ARG A 9 -5.89 -5.12 -33.77
CA ARG A 9 -5.18 -5.83 -32.69
C ARG A 9 -3.67 -5.86 -32.95
N GLU A 10 -3.26 -6.23 -34.15
CA GLU A 10 -1.84 -6.30 -34.53
C GLU A 10 -1.19 -4.91 -34.45
N ILE A 11 -1.82 -3.86 -34.99
CA ILE A 11 -1.35 -2.48 -34.87
C ILE A 11 -1.25 -2.06 -33.40
N GLY A 12 -2.25 -2.36 -32.57
CA GLY A 12 -2.24 -2.06 -31.14
C GLY A 12 -1.07 -2.73 -30.41
N MET A 13 -0.81 -4.00 -30.74
CA MET A 13 0.31 -4.78 -30.18
C MET A 13 1.69 -4.18 -30.43
N PHE A 14 1.87 -3.40 -31.51
CA PHE A 14 3.14 -2.72 -31.82
C PHE A 14 3.16 -1.26 -31.39
N THR A 15 2.05 -0.53 -31.55
CA THR A 15 2.01 0.93 -31.33
C THR A 15 1.81 1.31 -29.86
N ILE A 16 1.06 0.52 -29.10
CA ILE A 16 0.78 0.83 -27.68
C ILE A 16 2.06 0.80 -26.84
N PRO A 17 2.93 -0.22 -26.92
CA PRO A 17 4.18 -0.23 -26.13
C PRO A 17 5.08 1.00 -26.34
N VAL A 18 5.07 1.59 -27.55
CA VAL A 18 5.87 2.78 -27.85
C VAL A 18 5.27 4.04 -27.21
N ARG A 19 3.94 4.19 -27.26
CA ARG A 19 3.24 5.38 -26.76
C ARG A 19 3.02 5.37 -25.25
N ILE A 20 2.97 4.20 -24.63
CA ILE A 20 2.55 4.07 -23.22
C ILE A 20 3.48 4.77 -22.25
N LYS A 21 4.77 4.83 -22.57
CA LYS A 21 5.77 5.54 -21.79
C LYS A 21 5.44 7.03 -21.67
N GLY A 22 4.95 7.65 -22.74
CA GLY A 22 4.51 9.06 -22.73
C GLY A 22 3.36 9.28 -21.75
N TYR A 23 2.30 8.46 -21.85
CA TYR A 23 1.17 8.53 -20.92
C TYR A 23 1.58 8.31 -19.46
N ILE A 24 2.51 7.39 -19.19
CA ILE A 24 2.96 7.12 -17.83
C ILE A 24 3.82 8.27 -17.27
N GLN A 25 4.58 8.96 -18.12
CA GLN A 25 5.37 10.12 -17.71
C GLN A 25 4.50 11.34 -17.34
N GLU A 26 3.32 11.46 -17.93
CA GLU A 26 2.31 12.49 -17.63
C GLU A 26 1.59 12.26 -16.28
N LEU A 27 1.59 11.03 -15.75
CA LEU A 27 0.95 10.74 -14.45
C LEU A 27 1.74 11.36 -13.29
N GLU A 28 1.05 11.92 -12.30
CA GLU A 28 1.71 12.36 -11.07
C GLU A 28 2.44 11.20 -10.35
N MET A 29 3.60 11.49 -9.76
CA MET A 29 4.37 10.49 -9.01
C MET A 29 3.62 10.10 -7.73
N GLY A 30 3.46 8.79 -7.49
CA GLY A 30 2.62 8.28 -6.40
C GLY A 30 1.11 8.49 -6.64
N GLY A 31 0.73 9.00 -7.81
CA GLY A 31 -0.64 9.28 -8.20
C GLY A 31 -1.41 8.05 -8.67
N LYS A 32 -2.61 8.30 -9.21
CA LYS A 32 -3.49 7.24 -9.73
C LYS A 32 -2.80 6.47 -10.86
N PRO A 33 -2.79 5.13 -10.82
CA PRO A 33 -2.21 4.35 -11.91
C PRO A 33 -2.99 4.54 -13.21
N LEU A 34 -2.34 4.30 -14.35
CA LEU A 34 -2.99 4.28 -15.65
C LEU A 34 -3.92 3.07 -15.73
N ASP A 35 -5.23 3.31 -15.79
CA ASP A 35 -6.20 2.27 -16.12
C ASP A 35 -6.07 1.93 -17.62
N PHE A 36 -5.44 0.79 -17.90
CA PHE A 36 -5.12 0.37 -19.26
C PHE A 36 -6.39 0.09 -20.06
N HIS A 37 -7.35 -0.60 -19.44
CA HIS A 37 -8.60 -0.98 -20.09
C HIS A 37 -9.40 0.24 -20.48
N LYS A 38 -9.51 1.21 -19.58
CA LYS A 38 -10.19 2.47 -19.86
C LYS A 38 -9.45 3.28 -20.91
N ARG A 39 -8.12 3.37 -20.85
CA ARG A 39 -7.32 4.23 -21.75
C ARG A 39 -7.33 3.77 -23.20
N PHE A 40 -7.27 2.46 -23.42
CA PHE A 40 -7.14 1.85 -24.75
C PHE A 40 -8.41 1.15 -25.22
N LYS A 41 -9.57 1.42 -24.59
CA LYS A 41 -10.87 0.84 -24.96
C LYS A 41 -11.22 1.10 -26.43
N ASP A 42 -10.94 2.32 -26.91
CA ASP A 42 -11.30 2.75 -28.27
C ASP A 42 -10.36 2.17 -29.34
N GLU A 43 -9.13 1.80 -28.95
CA GLU A 43 -8.15 1.19 -29.85
C GLU A 43 -8.30 -0.35 -29.91
N LEU A 44 -8.62 -0.95 -28.78
CA LEU A 44 -8.78 -2.39 -28.59
C LEU A 44 -10.14 -2.64 -27.95
N GLU A 45 -11.13 -2.95 -28.76
CA GLU A 45 -12.54 -3.09 -28.31
C GLU A 45 -12.73 -4.29 -27.37
N ASP A 46 -12.05 -5.41 -27.66
CA ASP A 46 -12.15 -6.63 -26.87
C ASP A 46 -11.29 -6.60 -25.62
N ILE A 47 -11.83 -7.13 -24.53
CA ILE A 47 -11.08 -7.28 -23.28
C ILE A 47 -9.93 -8.28 -23.42
N GLU A 48 -10.11 -9.34 -24.21
CA GLU A 48 -9.09 -10.35 -24.46
C GLU A 48 -7.86 -9.76 -25.16
N ASP A 49 -8.08 -8.92 -26.18
CA ASP A 49 -7.00 -8.23 -26.89
C ASP A 49 -6.27 -7.27 -25.94
N ARG A 50 -7.00 -6.51 -25.12
CA ARG A 50 -6.40 -5.64 -24.09
C ARG A 50 -5.57 -6.43 -23.09
N ASN A 51 -6.08 -7.57 -22.61
CA ASN A 51 -5.35 -8.45 -21.70
C ASN A 51 -4.07 -9.00 -22.35
N SER A 52 -4.13 -9.39 -23.63
CA SER A 52 -2.98 -9.90 -24.36
C SER A 52 -1.86 -8.86 -24.51
N VAL A 53 -2.22 -7.60 -24.79
CA VAL A 53 -1.27 -6.48 -24.84
C VAL A 53 -0.70 -6.20 -23.45
N LEU A 54 -1.53 -6.20 -22.42
CA LEU A 54 -1.11 -5.94 -21.05
C LEU A 54 -0.14 -7.02 -20.53
N GLN A 55 -0.42 -8.29 -20.81
CA GLN A 55 0.50 -9.40 -20.52
C GLN A 55 1.82 -9.25 -21.26
N ARG A 56 1.80 -8.81 -22.52
CA ARG A 56 3.03 -8.52 -23.27
C ARG A 56 3.82 -7.41 -22.61
N LEU A 57 3.17 -6.31 -22.21
CA LEU A 57 3.80 -5.20 -21.51
C LEU A 57 4.41 -5.64 -20.17
N ALA A 58 3.75 -6.51 -19.41
CA ALA A 58 4.24 -7.03 -18.14
C ALA A 58 5.52 -7.88 -18.27
N LYS A 59 5.76 -8.46 -19.45
CA LYS A 59 7.00 -9.18 -19.77
C LYS A 59 8.15 -8.26 -20.17
N LEU A 60 7.87 -7.00 -20.54
CA LEU A 60 8.91 -6.04 -20.90
C LEU A 60 9.62 -5.51 -19.66
N ASN A 61 10.82 -4.96 -19.86
CA ASN A 61 11.56 -4.29 -18.80
C ASN A 61 10.74 -3.07 -18.30
N PRO A 62 10.51 -2.90 -16.98
CA PRO A 62 9.78 -1.75 -16.44
C PRO A 62 10.33 -0.39 -16.89
N LYS A 63 11.63 -0.28 -17.16
CA LYS A 63 12.25 0.94 -17.70
C LYS A 63 11.78 1.29 -19.12
N LEU A 64 11.45 0.29 -19.93
CA LEU A 64 10.93 0.49 -21.30
C LEU A 64 9.48 0.94 -21.28
N VAL A 65 8.66 0.31 -20.43
CA VAL A 65 7.26 0.69 -20.23
C VAL A 65 7.15 2.04 -19.51
N GLY A 66 8.14 2.40 -18.70
CA GLY A 66 8.10 3.56 -17.79
C GLY A 66 7.38 3.27 -16.46
N GLY A 67 7.01 2.01 -16.22
CA GLY A 67 6.16 1.62 -15.11
C GLY A 67 6.12 0.11 -14.81
N ILE A 68 5.43 -0.25 -13.74
CA ILE A 68 5.10 -1.65 -13.38
C ILE A 68 3.69 -1.95 -13.84
N VAL A 69 3.53 -3.07 -14.56
CA VAL A 69 2.23 -3.52 -15.07
C VAL A 69 1.61 -4.51 -14.09
N ASP A 70 0.40 -4.20 -13.65
CA ASP A 70 -0.47 -5.10 -12.88
C ASP A 70 -1.56 -5.64 -13.80
N VAL A 71 -1.33 -6.85 -14.31
CA VAL A 71 -2.21 -7.51 -15.30
C VAL A 71 -3.56 -7.84 -14.68
N GLU A 72 -3.58 -8.28 -13.42
CA GLU A 72 -4.81 -8.67 -12.72
C GLU A 72 -5.75 -7.48 -12.57
N LYS A 73 -5.19 -6.32 -12.21
CA LYS A 73 -5.98 -5.10 -12.04
C LYS A 73 -6.18 -4.30 -13.32
N GLY A 74 -5.50 -4.64 -14.41
CA GLY A 74 -5.62 -3.87 -15.64
C GLY A 74 -4.93 -2.51 -15.58
N VAL A 75 -3.93 -2.32 -14.71
CA VAL A 75 -3.35 -0.99 -14.45
C VAL A 75 -1.83 -0.95 -14.61
N ILE A 76 -1.30 0.23 -14.89
CA ILE A 76 0.15 0.46 -14.97
C ILE A 76 0.55 1.60 -14.04
N TYR A 77 1.49 1.30 -13.16
CA TYR A 77 2.00 2.24 -12.17
C TYR A 77 3.28 2.91 -12.63
N ARG A 78 3.35 4.24 -12.50
CA ARG A 78 4.58 5.00 -12.78
C ARG A 78 5.68 4.63 -11.80
N VAL A 79 6.89 4.37 -12.30
CA VAL A 79 8.09 4.20 -11.48
C VAL A 79 8.85 5.52 -11.42
N GLY A 80 9.15 5.98 -10.19
CA GLY A 80 9.92 7.20 -9.95
C GLY A 80 11.42 7.05 -10.24
N GLY A 81 12.13 8.17 -10.16
CA GLY A 81 13.59 8.22 -10.28
C GLY A 81 14.32 7.39 -9.21
N TYR A 82 15.63 7.17 -9.39
CA TYR A 82 16.44 6.38 -8.46
C TYR A 82 16.34 6.88 -7.00
N TRP A 83 16.55 8.17 -6.76
CA TRP A 83 16.51 8.73 -5.40
C TRP A 83 15.13 8.64 -4.76
N ARG A 84 14.05 8.79 -5.54
CA ARG A 84 12.69 8.62 -5.02
C ARG A 84 12.45 7.19 -4.55
N ARG A 85 12.94 6.20 -5.30
CA ARG A 85 12.87 4.79 -4.91
C ARG A 85 13.60 4.53 -3.60
N VAL A 86 14.83 5.04 -3.48
CA VAL A 86 15.61 4.95 -2.24
C VAL A 86 14.85 5.59 -1.07
N ALA A 87 14.27 6.79 -1.27
CA ALA A 87 13.46 7.44 -0.25
C ALA A 87 12.27 6.57 0.18
N SER A 88 11.54 5.93 -0.74
CA SER A 88 10.44 5.02 -0.40
C SER A 88 10.90 3.85 0.48
N TYR A 89 12.09 3.31 0.22
CA TYR A 89 12.65 2.20 1.01
C TYR A 89 13.05 2.62 2.42
N ILE A 90 13.39 3.90 2.61
CA ILE A 90 13.76 4.47 3.91
C ILE A 90 12.52 4.93 4.68
N LEU A 91 11.51 5.49 3.99
CA LEU A 91 10.33 6.06 4.63
C LEU A 91 9.48 5.04 5.36
N ILE A 92 9.35 3.81 4.84
CA ILE A 92 8.60 2.74 5.51
C ILE A 92 9.23 2.34 6.86
N PRO A 93 10.52 1.94 6.93
CA PRO A 93 11.16 1.65 8.21
C PRO A 93 11.28 2.89 9.10
N ALA A 94 11.46 4.09 8.53
CA ALA A 94 11.43 5.32 9.33
C ALA A 94 10.06 5.54 9.99
N THR A 95 8.96 5.23 9.30
CA THR A 95 7.61 5.28 9.88
C THR A 95 7.45 4.28 11.03
N ALA A 96 7.96 3.06 10.88
CA ALA A 96 8.02 2.10 11.98
C ALA A 96 8.92 2.56 13.14
N ALA A 97 10.03 3.26 12.86
CA ALA A 97 10.89 3.82 13.90
C ALA A 97 10.19 4.96 14.68
N MET A 98 9.37 5.77 14.02
CA MET A 98 8.58 6.82 14.71
C MET A 98 7.64 6.22 15.76
N GLY A 99 7.06 5.05 15.50
CA GLY A 99 6.25 4.35 16.50
C GLY A 99 7.07 3.96 17.73
N LEU A 100 8.31 3.49 17.59
CA LEU A 100 9.20 3.22 18.74
C LEU A 100 9.48 4.48 19.58
N VAL A 101 9.77 5.59 18.90
CA VAL A 101 10.02 6.87 19.55
C VAL A 101 8.81 7.32 20.34
N ALA A 102 7.61 7.18 19.77
CA ALA A 102 6.38 7.51 20.48
C ALA A 102 6.12 6.58 21.68
N ILE A 103 6.53 5.29 21.65
CA ILE A 103 6.38 4.36 22.78
C ILE A 103 7.27 4.84 23.93
N TYR A 104 8.50 5.22 23.61
CA TYR A 104 9.44 5.78 24.57
C TYR A 104 8.92 7.08 25.22
N PHE A 105 8.31 7.97 24.44
CA PHE A 105 7.69 9.18 25.00
C PHE A 105 6.44 8.90 25.81
N LEU A 106 5.63 7.92 25.40
CA LEU A 106 4.45 7.52 26.15
C LEU A 106 4.83 6.90 27.50
N SER A 107 5.84 6.02 27.51
CA SER A 107 6.34 5.40 28.75
C SER A 107 6.96 6.42 29.70
N SER A 108 7.67 7.44 29.20
CA SER A 108 8.23 8.50 30.06
C SER A 108 7.17 9.44 30.63
N LYS A 109 6.11 9.76 29.88
CA LYS A 109 5.01 10.62 30.38
C LYS A 109 4.09 9.91 31.36
N LEU A 110 3.71 8.67 31.07
CA LEU A 110 3.00 7.82 32.03
C LEU A 110 3.91 7.56 33.25
N GLY A 111 5.23 7.45 33.02
CA GLY A 111 6.32 7.28 33.98
C GLY A 111 6.27 8.10 35.28
N LYS A 112 5.73 9.32 35.27
CA LYS A 112 5.71 10.19 36.48
C LYS A 112 4.80 9.68 37.61
N ASN A 113 3.78 8.86 37.30
CA ASN A 113 3.00 8.10 38.28
C ASN A 113 3.50 6.65 38.44
N PHE A 114 4.62 6.31 37.80
CA PHE A 114 5.08 4.95 37.46
C PHE A 114 6.57 4.74 37.77
N ASN A 115 7.08 5.33 38.86
CA ASN A 115 8.49 5.20 39.30
C ASN A 115 9.00 3.75 39.40
N ASN A 116 8.12 2.75 39.42
CA ASN A 116 8.48 1.33 39.48
C ASN A 116 8.39 0.56 38.14
N PHE A 117 7.91 1.18 37.06
CA PHE A 117 7.54 0.45 35.84
C PHE A 117 8.58 0.58 34.72
N ALA A 118 9.17 1.77 34.53
CA ALA A 118 10.23 1.97 33.53
C ALA A 118 11.59 1.39 33.96
N LEU A 119 11.82 1.17 35.26
CA LEU A 119 13.11 0.75 35.82
C LEU A 119 13.18 -0.75 36.18
N LYS A 120 12.06 -1.49 36.16
CA LYS A 120 12.02 -2.93 36.51
C LYS A 120 12.26 -3.89 35.33
N GLY A 121 12.79 -3.41 34.20
CA GLY A 121 13.16 -4.27 33.06
C GLY A 121 12.01 -4.74 32.17
N ASP A 122 10.75 -4.50 32.54
CA ASP A 122 9.58 -4.98 31.79
C ASP A 122 9.21 -4.16 30.56
N PHE A 123 9.77 -2.95 30.36
CA PHE A 123 9.49 -2.16 29.15
C PHE A 123 9.74 -2.94 27.85
N PHE A 124 10.82 -3.71 27.84
CA PHE A 124 11.21 -4.52 26.68
C PHE A 124 10.17 -5.61 26.39
N ASN A 125 9.76 -6.35 27.42
CA ASN A 125 8.84 -7.49 27.26
C ASN A 125 7.39 -7.05 27.06
N VAL A 126 6.96 -5.95 27.70
CA VAL A 126 5.57 -5.49 27.68
C VAL A 126 5.25 -4.63 26.45
N TYR A 127 6.19 -3.81 25.98
CA TYR A 127 5.92 -2.87 24.88
C TYR A 127 6.78 -3.10 23.66
N LEU A 128 8.11 -3.21 23.83
CA LEU A 128 9.01 -3.25 22.68
C LEU A 128 8.82 -4.53 21.86
N ILE A 129 8.85 -5.69 22.51
CA ILE A 129 8.69 -6.98 21.83
C ILE A 129 7.32 -7.07 21.13
N PRO A 130 6.19 -6.83 21.81
CA PRO A 130 4.88 -6.80 21.15
C PRO A 130 4.81 -5.80 19.99
N TYR A 131 5.37 -4.60 20.14
CA TYR A 131 5.41 -3.64 19.05
C TYR A 131 6.17 -4.16 17.84
N LEU A 132 7.38 -4.71 18.05
CA LEU A 132 8.18 -5.29 16.96
C LEU A 132 7.43 -6.45 16.29
N LEU A 133 6.73 -7.28 17.06
CA LEU A 133 5.89 -8.34 16.54
C LEU A 133 4.70 -7.82 15.73
N THR A 134 4.08 -6.71 16.13
CA THR A 134 3.09 -6.00 15.30
C THR A 134 3.69 -5.51 13.98
N ILE A 135 4.89 -4.94 13.99
CA ILE A 135 5.58 -4.54 12.76
C ILE A 135 5.91 -5.77 11.88
N VAL A 136 6.31 -6.90 12.48
CA VAL A 136 6.50 -8.17 11.76
C VAL A 136 5.20 -8.63 11.11
N GLY A 137 4.06 -8.55 11.81
CA GLY A 137 2.74 -8.86 11.27
C GLY A 137 2.40 -8.04 10.02
N VAL A 138 2.57 -6.72 10.07
CA VAL A 138 2.36 -5.83 8.91
C VAL A 138 3.32 -6.16 7.77
N THR A 139 4.59 -6.39 8.09
CA THR A 139 5.62 -6.72 7.11
C THR A 139 5.30 -8.02 6.38
N GLY A 140 4.82 -9.04 7.11
CA GLY A 140 4.36 -10.30 6.53
C GLY A 140 3.23 -10.11 5.51
N HIS A 141 2.30 -9.21 5.79
CA HIS A 141 1.24 -8.86 4.84
C HIS A 141 1.77 -8.14 3.59
N ILE A 142 2.68 -7.16 3.76
CA ILE A 142 3.35 -6.47 2.65
C ILE A 142 4.10 -7.47 1.76
N ILE A 143 4.85 -8.40 2.36
CA ILE A 143 5.59 -9.44 1.63
C ILE A 143 4.62 -10.34 0.89
N LYS A 144 3.54 -10.80 1.52
CA LYS A 144 2.50 -11.64 0.88
C LYS A 144 1.91 -10.95 -0.36
N GLU A 145 1.58 -9.67 -0.28
CA GLU A 145 1.08 -8.92 -1.43
C GLU A 145 2.13 -8.77 -2.54
N ALA A 146 3.39 -8.56 -2.18
CA ALA A 146 4.48 -8.43 -3.14
C ALA A 146 4.85 -9.76 -3.82
N THR A 147 4.81 -10.88 -3.09
CA THR A 147 5.12 -12.21 -3.63
C THR A 147 4.02 -12.70 -4.54
N ALA A 148 2.75 -12.45 -4.22
CA ALA A 148 1.62 -12.74 -5.12
C ALA A 148 1.82 -12.08 -6.49
N PHE A 149 2.31 -10.83 -6.52
CA PHE A 149 2.64 -10.12 -7.74
C PHE A 149 3.86 -10.73 -8.49
N SER A 150 4.88 -11.16 -7.76
CA SER A 150 6.09 -11.75 -8.37
C SER A 150 5.86 -13.16 -8.93
N LEU A 151 5.00 -13.97 -8.29
CA LEU A 151 4.74 -15.35 -8.69
C LEU A 151 4.04 -15.46 -10.06
N ILE A 152 3.27 -14.44 -10.45
CA ILE A 152 2.67 -14.34 -11.79
C ILE A 152 3.75 -14.28 -12.90
N ASN A 153 5.00 -13.97 -12.55
CA ASN A 153 6.12 -13.80 -13.48
C ASN A 153 7.32 -14.73 -13.20
N SER A 154 7.07 -15.88 -12.53
CA SER A 154 8.03 -16.71 -11.77
C SER A 154 9.14 -17.46 -12.51
N SER A 155 9.39 -17.24 -13.79
CA SER A 155 10.49 -17.92 -14.49
C SER A 155 11.87 -17.24 -14.33
N GLN A 156 11.99 -16.22 -13.47
CA GLN A 156 13.17 -15.36 -13.38
C GLN A 156 13.91 -15.53 -12.05
N GLY A 157 15.25 -15.45 -12.08
CA GLY A 157 16.11 -15.69 -10.91
C GLY A 157 15.88 -14.71 -9.73
N PHE A 158 16.37 -15.10 -8.54
CA PHE A 158 16.12 -14.42 -7.26
C PHE A 158 16.41 -12.90 -7.26
N GLN A 159 17.48 -12.45 -7.92
CA GLN A 159 17.81 -11.02 -8.02
C GLN A 159 16.72 -10.21 -8.74
N ILE A 160 16.08 -10.80 -9.74
CA ILE A 160 15.00 -10.14 -10.50
C ILE A 160 13.73 -10.08 -9.65
N VAL A 161 13.44 -11.13 -8.90
CA VAL A 161 12.31 -11.17 -7.94
C VAL A 161 12.47 -10.06 -6.90
N LEU A 162 13.65 -9.94 -6.28
CA LEU A 162 13.92 -8.90 -5.28
C LEU A 162 13.83 -7.49 -5.89
N GLY A 163 14.38 -7.30 -7.09
CA GLY A 163 14.27 -6.03 -7.81
C GLY A 163 12.82 -5.62 -8.11
N ARG A 164 11.97 -6.58 -8.49
CA ARG A 164 10.53 -6.36 -8.71
C ARG A 164 9.79 -6.07 -7.42
N LEU A 165 10.11 -6.80 -6.34
CA LEU A 165 9.55 -6.58 -5.01
C LEU A 165 9.84 -5.16 -4.51
N MET A 166 11.10 -4.71 -4.64
CA MET A 166 11.48 -3.35 -4.28
C MET A 166 10.75 -2.31 -5.13
N LEU A 167 10.66 -2.52 -6.44
CA LEU A 167 9.87 -1.64 -7.31
C LEU A 167 8.38 -1.59 -6.89
N TRP A 168 7.81 -2.72 -6.49
CA TRP A 168 6.43 -2.80 -6.01
C TRP A 168 6.22 -2.01 -4.72
N ILE A 169 7.15 -2.15 -3.77
CA ILE A 169 7.17 -1.35 -2.54
C ILE A 169 7.19 0.14 -2.85
N HIS A 170 8.04 0.57 -3.78
CA HIS A 170 8.09 1.96 -4.19
C HIS A 170 6.76 2.45 -4.77
N VAL A 171 6.17 1.69 -5.68
CA VAL A 171 4.92 2.05 -6.35
C VAL A 171 3.73 2.10 -5.39
N ARG A 172 3.72 1.26 -4.35
CA ARG A 172 2.67 1.21 -3.32
C ARG A 172 3.10 1.83 -2.00
N GLU A 173 4.10 2.72 -2.01
CA GLU A 173 4.69 3.29 -0.80
C GLU A 173 3.64 3.89 0.14
N PHE A 174 2.67 4.62 -0.40
CA PHE A 174 1.64 5.29 0.41
C PHE A 174 0.71 4.27 1.08
N LYS A 175 0.33 3.21 0.36
CA LYS A 175 -0.47 2.12 0.95
C LYS A 175 0.30 1.50 2.12
N PHE A 176 1.56 1.13 1.91
CA PHE A 176 2.35 0.46 2.93
C PHE A 176 2.69 1.37 4.12
N MET A 177 3.00 2.64 3.89
CA MET A 177 3.15 3.63 4.96
C MET A 177 1.87 3.77 5.78
N PHE A 178 0.71 3.82 5.12
CA PHE A 178 -0.57 3.90 5.81
C PHE A 178 -0.87 2.63 6.62
N SER A 179 -0.60 1.43 6.07
CA SER A 179 -0.75 0.17 6.81
C SER A 179 0.15 0.14 8.06
N VAL A 180 1.40 0.59 7.95
CA VAL A 180 2.32 0.70 9.11
C VAL A 180 1.82 1.72 10.12
N LEU A 181 1.46 2.94 9.70
CA LEU A 181 0.94 3.98 10.59
C LEU A 181 -0.30 3.51 11.33
N THR A 182 -1.19 2.82 10.63
CA THR A 182 -2.42 2.30 11.20
C THR A 182 -2.17 1.19 12.21
N ALA A 183 -1.19 0.32 11.95
CA ALA A 183 -0.78 -0.70 12.92
C ALA A 183 -0.14 -0.08 14.16
N ILE A 184 0.64 0.99 14.00
CA ILE A 184 1.17 1.77 15.12
C ILE A 184 0.01 2.33 15.96
N VAL A 185 -0.98 2.98 15.33
CA VAL A 185 -2.17 3.51 16.03
C VAL A 185 -2.96 2.40 16.72
N ALA A 186 -3.19 1.27 16.05
CA ALA A 186 -3.89 0.13 16.62
C ALA A 186 -3.16 -0.43 17.85
N PHE A 187 -1.83 -0.55 17.78
CA PHE A 187 -0.99 -0.92 18.91
C PHE A 187 -1.15 0.04 20.08
N TYR A 188 -1.13 1.36 19.83
CA TYR A 188 -1.34 2.35 20.90
C TYR A 188 -2.73 2.28 21.52
N ILE A 189 -3.77 2.15 20.70
CA ILE A 189 -5.13 1.99 21.20
C ILE A 189 -5.21 0.76 22.10
N PHE A 190 -4.58 -0.34 21.69
CA PHE A 190 -4.52 -1.57 22.49
C PHE A 190 -3.79 -1.36 23.82
N VAL A 191 -2.62 -0.72 23.80
CA VAL A 191 -1.86 -0.38 25.02
C VAL A 191 -2.67 0.53 25.95
N LEU A 192 -3.33 1.56 25.43
CA LEU A 192 -4.16 2.47 26.24
C LEU A 192 -5.42 1.80 26.79
N TRP A 193 -6.03 0.90 26.01
CA TRP A 193 -7.18 0.12 26.44
C TRP A 193 -6.81 -0.86 27.55
N ASP A 194 -5.71 -1.60 27.38
CA ASP A 194 -5.16 -2.49 28.40
C ASP A 194 -4.83 -1.72 29.69
N TYR A 195 -4.18 -0.57 29.55
CA TYR A 195 -3.89 0.35 30.64
C TYR A 195 -5.15 0.83 31.39
N SER A 196 -6.18 1.24 30.65
CA SER A 196 -7.44 1.71 31.26
C SER A 196 -8.14 0.60 32.04
N ASN A 197 -8.09 -0.65 31.56
CA ASN A 197 -8.69 -1.79 32.24
C ASN A 197 -7.92 -2.15 33.52
N TRP A 198 -6.61 -1.96 33.50
CA TRP A 198 -5.75 -2.12 34.66
C TRP A 198 -6.13 -1.14 35.78
N GLU A 199 -6.23 0.15 35.46
CA GLU A 199 -6.52 1.21 36.44
C GLU A 199 -7.88 1.01 37.13
N GLN A 200 -8.86 0.46 36.41
CA GLN A 200 -10.19 0.18 36.95
C GLN A 200 -10.26 -1.05 37.87
N GLY A 201 -9.14 -1.74 38.10
CA GLY A 201 -9.08 -2.94 38.96
C GLY A 201 -9.78 -4.17 38.36
N ASN A 202 -10.31 -4.07 37.13
CA ASN A 202 -11.06 -5.13 36.45
C ASN A 202 -10.20 -6.36 36.11
N LEU A 203 -8.88 -6.22 36.06
CA LEU A 203 -7.92 -7.28 35.72
C LEU A 203 -6.83 -7.54 36.77
N ALA A 204 -6.94 -6.94 37.95
CA ALA A 204 -5.87 -6.90 38.96
C ALA A 204 -5.49 -8.23 39.64
N SER A 205 -6.08 -9.38 39.28
CA SER A 205 -5.94 -10.60 40.08
C SER A 205 -4.83 -11.58 39.67
N LYS A 206 -4.10 -11.40 38.55
CA LYS A 206 -3.15 -12.44 38.08
C LYS A 206 -1.78 -12.02 37.51
N GLY A 207 -1.28 -10.81 37.77
CA GLY A 207 0.17 -10.51 37.72
C GLY A 207 0.94 -10.69 36.39
N GLU A 208 0.33 -11.19 35.32
CA GLU A 208 0.98 -11.46 34.03
C GLU A 208 0.44 -10.47 32.98
N TYR A 209 0.92 -9.22 33.04
CA TYR A 209 0.66 -8.23 32.01
C TYR A 209 1.57 -8.51 30.82
N GLN A 210 1.12 -9.33 29.88
CA GLN A 210 1.82 -9.54 28.63
C GLN A 210 0.81 -9.52 27.50
N ILE A 211 0.95 -8.55 26.59
CA ILE A 211 0.33 -8.65 25.27
C ILE A 211 0.85 -9.95 24.68
N ASP A 212 -0.03 -10.93 24.54
CA ASP A 212 0.32 -12.21 23.96
C ASP A 212 0.98 -11.97 22.58
N TYR A 213 2.12 -12.61 22.37
CA TYR A 213 2.94 -12.40 21.18
C TYR A 213 2.19 -12.72 19.89
N LEU A 214 1.32 -13.75 19.92
CA LEU A 214 0.47 -14.07 18.78
C LEU A 214 -0.54 -12.95 18.53
N THR A 215 -1.18 -12.43 19.57
CA THR A 215 -2.08 -11.26 19.49
C THR A 215 -1.38 -10.05 18.87
N ALA A 216 -0.14 -9.76 19.26
CA ALA A 216 0.64 -8.66 18.70
C ALA A 216 0.93 -8.82 17.19
N ILE A 217 1.31 -10.03 16.76
CA ILE A 217 1.51 -10.35 15.32
C ILE A 217 0.19 -10.20 14.56
N LEU A 218 -0.90 -10.79 15.08
CA LEU A 218 -2.22 -10.76 14.44
C LEU A 218 -2.79 -9.34 14.36
N LEU A 219 -2.52 -8.49 15.36
CA LEU A 219 -2.88 -7.08 15.33
C LEU A 219 -2.24 -6.39 14.12
N GLY A 220 -0.95 -6.62 13.90
CA GLY A 220 -0.25 -6.08 12.73
C GLY A 220 -0.76 -6.65 11.41
N TYR A 221 -0.97 -7.96 11.34
CA TYR A 221 -1.41 -8.64 10.12
C TYR A 221 -2.84 -8.25 9.71
N SER A 222 -3.74 -8.02 10.68
CA SER A 222 -5.17 -7.77 10.44
C SER A 222 -5.49 -6.35 9.98
N VAL A 223 -4.60 -5.39 10.23
CA VAL A 223 -4.81 -3.97 9.91
C VAL A 223 -5.16 -3.76 8.44
N ASP A 224 -4.45 -4.37 7.49
CA ASP A 224 -4.76 -4.14 6.06
C ASP A 224 -6.16 -4.68 5.69
N SER A 225 -6.52 -5.86 6.21
CA SER A 225 -7.83 -6.48 5.98
C SER A 225 -8.98 -5.66 6.55
N PHE A 226 -8.78 -5.00 7.69
CA PHE A 226 -9.81 -4.16 8.32
C PHE A 226 -9.98 -2.82 7.59
N PHE A 227 -8.88 -2.21 7.13
CA PHE A 227 -8.91 -0.89 6.52
C PHE A 227 -9.20 -0.90 5.02
N GLU A 228 -8.93 -2.00 4.30
CA GLU A 228 -9.22 -2.07 2.86
C GLU A 228 -10.69 -1.77 2.52
N PRO A 229 -11.70 -2.35 3.20
CA PRO A 229 -13.11 -1.99 2.97
C PRO A 229 -13.42 -0.52 3.26
N LEU A 230 -12.84 0.03 4.33
CA LEU A 230 -13.03 1.43 4.71
C LEU A 230 -12.45 2.37 3.65
N TRP A 231 -11.25 2.07 3.15
CA TRP A 231 -10.60 2.84 2.10
C TRP A 231 -11.34 2.76 0.77
N LYS A 232 -11.86 1.58 0.40
CA LYS A 232 -12.71 1.42 -0.79
C LYS A 232 -13.95 2.31 -0.69
N ARG A 233 -14.63 2.34 0.46
CA ARG A 233 -15.80 3.21 0.68
C ARG A 233 -15.44 4.69 0.63
N PHE A 234 -14.35 5.08 1.29
CA PHE A 234 -13.89 6.46 1.30
C PHE A 234 -13.52 6.96 -0.10
N SER A 235 -12.74 6.18 -0.86
CA SER A 235 -12.34 6.56 -2.23
C SER A 235 -13.52 6.64 -3.19
N VAL A 236 -14.52 5.76 -3.06
CA VAL A 236 -15.77 5.84 -3.85
C VAL A 236 -16.52 7.13 -3.51
N ASN A 237 -16.70 7.45 -2.23
CA ASN A 237 -17.43 8.66 -1.80
C ASN A 237 -16.73 9.95 -2.23
N VAL A 238 -15.41 10.04 -2.04
CA VAL A 238 -14.62 11.20 -2.47
C VAL A 238 -14.70 11.36 -4.00
N SER A 239 -14.60 10.25 -4.76
CA SER A 239 -14.68 10.32 -6.22
C SER A 239 -16.03 10.82 -6.73
N LYS A 240 -17.14 10.44 -6.06
CA LYS A 240 -18.48 10.92 -6.35
C LYS A 240 -18.59 12.43 -6.11
N GLN A 241 -18.13 12.90 -4.95
CA GLN A 241 -18.13 14.34 -4.63
C GLN A 241 -17.31 15.16 -5.63
N THR A 242 -16.13 14.69 -6.02
CA THR A 242 -15.31 15.39 -7.03
C THR A 242 -16.00 15.43 -8.40
N GLN A 243 -16.70 14.36 -8.79
CA GLN A 243 -17.49 14.34 -10.03
C GLN A 243 -18.68 15.32 -9.98
N GLU A 244 -19.39 15.37 -8.87
CA GLU A 244 -20.49 16.32 -8.66
C GLU A 244 -20.01 17.76 -8.71
N ILE A 245 -18.94 18.11 -7.98
CA ILE A 245 -18.33 19.46 -8.03
C ILE A 245 -17.92 19.83 -9.46
N ARG A 246 -17.27 18.90 -10.18
CA ARG A 246 -16.86 19.13 -11.58
C ARG A 246 -18.05 19.33 -12.51
N LYS A 247 -19.14 18.58 -12.30
CA LYS A 247 -20.38 18.72 -13.07
C LYS A 247 -21.00 20.09 -12.82
N THR A 248 -21.19 20.50 -11.56
CA THR A 248 -21.74 21.80 -11.18
C THR A 248 -20.91 22.96 -11.73
N LEU A 249 -19.57 22.88 -11.67
CA LEU A 249 -18.69 23.88 -12.27
C LEU A 249 -18.83 23.95 -13.80
N SER A 250 -18.97 22.81 -14.47
CA SER A 250 -19.15 22.77 -15.92
C SER A 250 -20.49 23.36 -16.35
N GLU A 251 -21.57 23.07 -15.62
CA GLU A 251 -22.90 23.64 -15.84
C GLU A 251 -22.90 25.17 -15.65
N LYS A 252 -22.22 25.66 -14.60
CA LYS A 252 -22.10 27.11 -14.35
C LYS A 252 -21.33 27.84 -15.45
N ILE A 253 -20.23 27.27 -15.93
CA ILE A 253 -19.45 27.84 -17.04
C ILE A 253 -20.26 27.88 -18.34
N LEU A 254 -21.13 26.89 -18.56
CA LEU A 254 -22.00 26.84 -19.74
C LEU A 254 -23.16 27.84 -19.67
N SER A 255 -23.68 28.13 -18.47
CA SER A 255 -24.77 29.11 -18.30
C SER A 255 -24.33 30.57 -18.41
N GLU A 256 -23.03 30.84 -18.23
CA GLU A 256 -22.45 32.19 -18.32
C GLU A 256 -22.00 32.58 -19.75
N LYS A 257 -22.17 31.67 -20.73
CA LYS A 257 -21.87 31.90 -22.15
C LYS A 257 -23.16 32.06 -22.96
#